data_AF-A0A7D9DZW7-F1
#
_entry.id   AF-A0A7D9DZW7-F1
#
_cell.length_a   1.000
_cell.length_b   1.000
_cell.length_c   1.000
_cell.angle_alpha   90.00
_cell.angle_beta   90.00
_cell.angle_gamma   90.00
#
_symmetry.space_group_name_H-M   'P 1'
#
loop_
_entity.id
_entity.type
_entity.pdbx_description
1 polymer ?
#
loop_
_entity_poly.entity_id
_entity_poly.type
_entity_poly.pdbx_seq_one_letter_code
_entity_poly.pdbx_strand_id
1 'polypeptide(L)'
;ELLCPVACLKEYEKRTKMFRPSSSKEPNKLFLSLNKPHKPITSSTLSHWVKVCLLEAGIENNVFKAHSARGASTSAAARAGISLPEIIKLGDRTKDSTFKRFYYRP
;
A
#
# COMPACT_ATOMS: atom_id res chain seq x y z
N GLU A 1 7.32 0.61 19.43
CA GLU A 1 6.97 1.89 18.78
C GLU A 1 5.84 1.63 17.79
N LEU A 2 4.80 2.46 17.75
CA LEU A 2 3.69 2.28 16.78
C LEU A 2 4.07 2.95 15.46
N LEU A 3 4.12 2.17 14.38
CA LEU A 3 4.34 2.69 13.03
C LEU A 3 3.15 3.57 12.62
N CYS A 4 3.37 4.88 12.41
CA CYS A 4 2.36 5.80 11.90
C CYS A 4 2.56 6.07 10.41
N PRO A 5 1.67 5.59 9.52
CA PRO A 5 1.79 5.80 8.07
C PRO A 5 1.82 7.29 7.69
N VAL A 6 1.09 8.14 8.40
CA VAL A 6 1.03 9.59 8.14
C VAL A 6 2.36 10.26 8.49
N ALA A 7 2.93 9.95 9.66
CA ALA A 7 4.21 10.51 10.06
C ALA A 7 5.34 10.03 9.13
N CYS A 8 5.34 8.75 8.78
CA CYS A 8 6.29 8.16 7.83
C CYS A 8 6.20 8.84 6.45
N LEU A 9 4.98 9.05 5.93
CA LEU A 9 4.77 9.70 4.64
C LEU A 9 5.27 11.15 4.64
N LYS A 10 4.97 11.93 5.70
CA LYS A 10 5.44 13.31 5.84
C LYS A 10 6.97 13.40 5.84
N GLU A 11 7.62 12.51 6.59
CA GLU A 11 9.08 12.46 6.63
C GLU A 11 9.67 12.03 5.29
N TYR A 12 9.04 11.07 4.60
CA TYR A 12 9.43 10.66 3.26
C TYR A 12 9.34 11.81 2.25
N GLU A 13 8.25 12.58 2.23
CA GLU A 13 8.11 13.76 1.36
C GLU A 13 9.18 14.81 1.66
N LYS A 14 9.48 15.06 2.93
CA LYS A 14 10.53 15.98 3.35
C LYS A 14 11.91 15.55 2.81
N ARG A 15 12.27 14.27 2.97
CA ARG A 15 13.56 13.72 2.51
C ARG A 15 13.68 13.68 0.99
N THR A 16 12.57 13.50 0.28
CA THR A 16 12.55 13.39 -1.17
C THR A 16 12.31 14.72 -1.88
N LYS A 17 12.12 15.82 -1.15
CA LYS A 17 11.77 17.15 -1.69
C LYS A 17 12.70 17.60 -2.82
N MET A 18 14.01 17.38 -2.68
CA MET A 18 15.00 17.80 -3.68
C MET A 18 14.92 17.03 -5.01
N PHE A 19 14.27 15.87 -5.02
CA PHE A 19 14.09 15.02 -6.21
C PHE A 19 12.72 15.23 -6.86
N ARG A 20 11.89 16.11 -6.31
CA ARG A 20 10.59 16.44 -6.89
C ARG A 20 10.77 17.36 -8.10
N PRO A 21 10.00 17.16 -9.18
CA PRO A 21 10.13 17.98 -10.36
C PRO A 21 9.77 19.44 -10.04
N SER A 22 10.54 20.38 -10.58
CA SER A 22 10.24 21.82 -10.47
C SER A 22 9.21 22.28 -11.53
N SER A 23 9.01 21.47 -12.57
CA SER A 23 8.09 21.75 -13.67
C SER A 23 6.87 20.84 -13.64
N SER A 24 5.69 21.39 -13.93
CA SER A 24 4.43 20.63 -14.04
C SER A 24 4.38 19.66 -15.22
N LYS A 25 5.36 19.73 -16.14
CA LYS A 25 5.46 18.82 -17.30
C LYS A 25 6.00 17.44 -16.93
N GLU A 26 6.62 17.29 -15.77
CA GLU A 26 7.18 16.02 -15.31
C GLU A 26 6.24 15.32 -14.31
N PRO A 27 6.13 13.98 -14.35
CA PRO A 27 5.25 13.24 -13.47
C PRO A 27 5.72 13.33 -12.01
N ASN A 28 4.95 14.02 -11.17
CA ASN A 28 5.18 14.10 -9.72
C ASN A 28 4.52 12.92 -8.98
N LYS A 29 5.05 11.70 -9.14
CA LYS A 29 4.56 10.53 -8.39
C LYS A 29 5.17 10.47 -7.00
N LEU A 30 4.39 9.97 -6.03
CA LEU A 30 4.82 9.86 -4.64
C LEU A 30 6.11 9.04 -4.49
N PHE A 31 6.11 7.79 -4.96
CA PHE A 31 7.25 6.88 -4.82
C PHE A 31 8.32 7.10 -5.90
N LEU A 32 9.57 7.23 -5.46
CA LEU A 32 10.74 7.50 -6.29
C LEU A 32 11.73 6.35 -6.22
N SER A 33 12.55 6.19 -7.25
CA SER A 33 13.62 5.20 -7.28
C SER A 33 14.67 5.51 -6.23
N LEU A 34 15.20 4.48 -5.58
CA LEU A 34 16.32 4.62 -4.63
C LEU A 34 17.63 4.96 -5.35
N ASN A 35 17.73 4.66 -6.64
CA ASN A 35 18.92 4.92 -7.44
C ASN A 35 18.78 6.26 -8.18
N LYS A 36 19.88 6.99 -8.30
CA LYS A 36 19.96 8.16 -9.19
C LYS A 36 19.53 7.75 -10.62
N PRO A 37 18.74 8.58 -11.33
CA PRO A 37 18.36 9.95 -11.00
C PRO A 37 17.05 10.09 -10.19
N HIS A 38 16.67 9.12 -9.35
CA HIS A 38 15.49 9.17 -8.45
C HIS A 38 14.15 9.42 -9.15
N LYS A 39 13.98 8.88 -10.35
CA LYS A 39 12.74 8.99 -11.14
C LYS A 39 11.56 8.27 -10.46
N PRO A 40 10.32 8.66 -10.78
CA PRO A 40 9.12 7.91 -10.39
C PRO A 40 9.21 6.42 -10.68
N ILE A 41 8.81 5.59 -9.71
CA ILE A 41 8.81 4.13 -9.91
C ILE A 41 7.56 3.64 -10.63
N THR A 42 7.63 2.40 -11.14
CA THR A 42 6.51 1.67 -11.71
C THR A 42 5.70 0.93 -10.64
N SER A 43 4.48 0.52 -10.99
CA SER A 43 3.66 -0.36 -10.14
C SER A 43 4.33 -1.72 -9.86
N SER A 44 5.11 -2.24 -10.81
CA SER A 44 5.88 -3.48 -10.64
C SER A 44 6.96 -3.36 -9.57
N THR A 45 7.68 -2.24 -9.56
CA THR A 45 8.72 -1.95 -8.54
C THR A 45 8.09 -1.84 -7.15
N LEU A 46 6.99 -1.08 -7.03
CA LEU A 46 6.28 -0.96 -5.76
C LEU A 46 5.76 -2.32 -5.27
N SER A 47 5.20 -3.12 -6.18
CA SER A 47 4.74 -4.48 -5.86
C SER A 47 5.88 -5.39 -5.40
N HIS A 48 7.08 -5.21 -5.94
CA HIS A 48 8.27 -5.94 -5.48
C HIS A 48 8.68 -5.50 -4.08
N TRP A 49 8.73 -4.21 -3.78
CA TRP A 49 9.04 -3.70 -2.43
C TRP A 49 8.07 -4.24 -1.38
N VAL A 50 6.76 -4.26 -1.66
CA VAL A 50 5.78 -4.83 -0.73
C VAL A 50 6.06 -6.32 -0.47
N LYS A 51 6.43 -7.09 -1.49
CA LYS A 51 6.80 -8.52 -1.31
C LYS A 51 8.07 -8.68 -0.47
N VAL A 52 9.06 -7.82 -0.66
CA VAL A 52 10.29 -7.83 0.14
C VAL A 52 9.97 -7.50 1.60
N CYS A 53 9.17 -6.48 1.88
CA CYS A 53 8.76 -6.16 3.25
C CYS A 53 7.99 -7.30 3.92
N LEU A 54 7.15 -8.04 3.18
CA LEU A 54 6.48 -9.23 3.72
C LEU A 54 7.50 -10.32 4.09
N LEU A 55 8.48 -10.59 3.22
CA LEU A 55 9.55 -11.55 3.52
C LEU A 55 10.37 -11.15 4.74
N GLU A 56 10.77 -9.88 4.82
CA GLU A 56 11.53 -9.34 5.95
C GLU A 56 10.74 -9.42 7.27
N ALA A 57 9.40 -9.35 7.20
CA ALA A 57 8.52 -9.57 8.33
C ALA A 57 8.27 -11.07 8.66
N GLY A 58 8.96 -12.00 7.99
CA GLY A 58 8.79 -13.44 8.18
C GLY A 58 7.54 -14.02 7.53
N ILE A 59 6.86 -13.27 6.65
CA ILE A 59 5.67 -13.71 5.93
C ILE A 59 6.09 -14.29 4.58
N GLU A 60 5.88 -15.59 4.39
CA GLU A 60 6.24 -16.26 3.14
C GLU A 60 5.51 -15.67 1.92
N ASN A 61 6.29 -15.23 0.94
CA ASN A 61 5.76 -14.57 -0.25
C ASN A 61 5.16 -15.54 -1.29
N ASN A 62 5.25 -16.86 -1.06
CA ASN A 62 4.65 -17.87 -1.92
C ASN A 62 3.13 -17.86 -1.78
N VAL A 63 2.65 -17.66 -0.55
CA VAL A 63 1.22 -17.61 -0.20
C VAL A 63 0.72 -16.16 -0.21
N PHE A 64 1.50 -15.21 0.31
CA PHE A 64 1.09 -13.81 0.45
C PHE A 64 1.78 -12.92 -0.60
N LYS A 65 0.98 -12.28 -1.46
CA LYS A 65 1.45 -11.36 -2.50
C LYS A 65 1.18 -9.91 -2.09
N ALA A 66 1.67 -8.95 -2.86
CA ALA A 66 1.42 -7.53 -2.60
C ALA A 66 -0.08 -7.19 -2.42
N HIS A 67 -0.95 -7.87 -3.19
CA HIS A 67 -2.40 -7.69 -3.07
C HIS A 67 -3.01 -8.28 -1.77
N SER A 68 -2.34 -9.24 -1.12
CA SER A 68 -2.80 -9.86 0.12
C SER A 68 -2.95 -8.86 1.28
N ALA A 69 -2.16 -7.79 1.28
CA ALA A 69 -2.28 -6.70 2.26
C ALA A 69 -3.69 -6.10 2.29
N ARG A 70 -4.34 -5.98 1.12
CA ARG A 70 -5.70 -5.45 1.03
C ARG A 70 -6.73 -6.38 1.66
N GLY A 71 -6.63 -7.69 1.40
CA GLY A 71 -7.49 -8.70 2.03
C GLY A 71 -7.28 -8.79 3.55
N ALA A 72 -6.02 -8.75 3.99
CA ALA A 72 -5.69 -8.76 5.42
C ALA A 72 -6.26 -7.53 6.14
N SER A 73 -6.13 -6.33 5.56
CA SER A 73 -6.68 -5.10 6.13
C SER A 73 -8.20 -5.16 6.28
N THR A 74 -8.90 -5.71 5.28
CA THR A 74 -10.36 -5.83 5.33
C THR A 74 -10.82 -6.91 6.31
N SER A 75 -10.13 -8.04 6.39
CA SER A 75 -10.37 -9.07 7.43
C SER A 75 -10.12 -8.50 8.82
N ALA A 76 -9.08 -7.70 9.00
CA ALA A 76 -8.80 -7.04 10.28
C ALA A 76 -9.92 -6.07 10.68
N ALA A 77 -10.41 -5.24 9.75
CA ALA A 77 -11.53 -4.34 9.99
C ALA A 77 -12.82 -5.10 10.37
N ALA A 78 -13.09 -6.23 9.70
CA ALA A 78 -14.24 -7.07 10.02
C ALA A 78 -14.12 -7.71 11.41
N ARG A 79 -12.92 -8.22 11.78
CA ARG A 79 -12.64 -8.73 13.13
C ARG A 79 -12.75 -7.65 14.21
N ALA A 80 -12.50 -6.39 13.85
CA ALA A 80 -12.70 -5.24 14.73
C ALA A 80 -14.17 -4.79 14.84
N GLY A 81 -15.11 -5.48 14.19
CA GLY A 81 -16.55 -5.21 14.28
C GLY A 81 -17.03 -4.07 13.37
N ILE A 82 -16.20 -3.57 12.45
CA ILE A 82 -16.62 -2.55 11.48
C ILE A 82 -17.65 -3.18 10.53
N SER A 83 -18.73 -2.47 10.23
CA SER A 83 -19.79 -3.01 9.40
C SER A 83 -19.30 -3.26 7.97
N LEU A 84 -19.82 -4.32 7.35
CA LEU A 84 -19.47 -4.70 5.99
C LEU A 84 -19.67 -3.57 4.95
N PRO A 85 -20.77 -2.79 4.99
CA PRO A 85 -20.94 -1.62 4.11
C PRO A 85 -19.85 -0.57 4.30
N GLU A 86 -19.41 -0.32 5.54
CA GLU A 86 -18.33 0.63 5.82
C GLU A 86 -16.98 0.12 5.33
N ILE A 87 -16.68 -1.17 5.49
CA ILE A 87 -15.45 -1.77 4.96
C ILE A 87 -15.43 -1.71 3.43
N ILE A 88 -16.56 -1.97 2.77
CA ILE A 88 -16.70 -1.87 1.31
C ILE A 88 -16.47 -0.42 0.85
N LYS A 89 -17.08 0.54 1.55
CA LYS A 89 -16.91 1.98 1.28
C LYS A 89 -15.47 2.44 1.46
N LEU A 90 -14.83 2.10 2.57
CA LEU A 90 -13.45 2.49 2.89
C LEU A 90 -12.43 1.76 2.02
N GLY A 91 -12.73 0.52 1.66
CA GLY A 91 -11.90 -0.31 0.81
C GLY A 91 -12.02 0.00 -0.68
N ASP A 92 -12.74 1.05 -1.09
CA ASP A 92 -13.02 1.43 -2.48
C ASP A 92 -13.49 0.23 -3.33
N ARG A 93 -14.55 -0.44 -2.86
CA ARG A 93 -15.16 -1.58 -3.53
C ARG A 93 -16.59 -1.27 -3.92
N THR A 94 -16.97 -1.69 -5.12
CA THR A 94 -18.31 -1.43 -5.67
C THR A 94 -19.32 -2.55 -5.39
N LYS A 95 -18.89 -3.75 -4.98
CA LYS A 95 -19.78 -4.91 -4.81
C LYS A 95 -19.42 -5.78 -3.60
N ASP A 96 -20.43 -6.11 -2.81
CA ASP A 96 -20.35 -7.01 -1.64
C ASP A 96 -19.91 -8.44 -2.00
N SER A 97 -20.38 -8.97 -3.13
CA SER A 97 -20.00 -10.31 -3.59
C SER A 97 -18.51 -10.43 -3.92
N THR A 98 -17.90 -9.37 -4.45
CA THR A 98 -16.45 -9.30 -4.69
C THR A 98 -15.68 -9.23 -3.37
N PHE A 99 -16.19 -8.49 -2.38
CA PHE A 99 -15.61 -8.44 -1.05
C PHE A 99 -15.57 -9.82 -0.39
N LYS A 100 -16.73 -10.49 -0.28
CA LYS A 100 -16.85 -11.79 0.36
C LYS A 100 -15.98 -12.85 -0.31
N ARG A 101 -15.92 -12.86 -1.64
CA ARG A 101 -15.18 -13.88 -2.41
C ARG A 101 -13.65 -13.72 -2.33
N PHE A 102 -13.15 -12.48 -2.34
CA PHE A 102 -11.71 -12.24 -2.55
C PHE A 102 -11.01 -11.60 -1.35
N TYR A 103 -11.74 -10.98 -0.42
CA TYR A 103 -11.18 -10.13 0.64
C TYR A 103 -11.60 -10.52 2.05
N TYR A 104 -12.78 -11.12 2.24
CA TYR A 104 -13.20 -11.67 3.52
C TYR A 104 -12.60 -13.05 3.74
N ARG A 105 -11.52 -13.12 4.50
CA ARG A 105 -10.88 -14.36 4.94
C ARG A 105 -10.79 -14.33 6.47
N PRO A 106 -11.84 -14.74 7.20
CA PRO A 106 -11.87 -14.78 8.66
C PRO A 106 -10.98 -15.87 9.22
#